data_AF-A0A6M3JIU7-F1
#
_entry.id   AF-A0A6M3JIU7-F1
#
_cell.length_a   1.000
_cell.length_b   1.000
_cell.length_c   1.000
_cell.angle_alpha   90.00
_cell.angle_beta   90.00
_cell.angle_gamma   90.00
#
_symmetry.space_group_name_H-M   'P 1'
#
loop_
_entity.id
_entity.type
_entity.pdbx_description
1 polymer ?
#
loop_
_entity_poly.entity_id
_entity_poly.type
_entity_poly.pdbx_seq_one_letter_code
_entity_poly.pdbx_strand_id
1 'polypeptide(L)'
;MDTALIKERMVAQVQKKLIFDKLGYYPSEPQAAIHNSEARVRLVAGGERAGKSYSSAVEYLSRFWETPLLWLVAADYNRVTAEYNYICQGFDKLGVPYEATKQVDPGEINISGGFRVVTKSAKDPRKLAMEAPDG
;
A
#
# COMPACT_ATOMS: atom_id res chain seq x y z
N MET A 1 -6.26 -19.07 23.02
CA MET A 1 -6.01 -18.41 21.73
C MET A 1 -6.14 -19.47 20.66
N ASP A 2 -7.00 -19.26 19.66
CA ASP A 2 -7.35 -20.28 18.66
C ASP A 2 -6.14 -20.62 17.76
N THR A 3 -5.82 -21.91 17.65
CA THR A 3 -4.71 -22.43 16.84
C THR A 3 -4.86 -22.08 15.35
N ALA A 4 -6.09 -21.93 14.86
CA ALA A 4 -6.35 -21.52 13.48
C ALA A 4 -5.91 -20.07 13.22
N LEU A 5 -6.25 -19.17 14.14
CA LEU A 5 -5.87 -17.75 14.07
C LEU A 5 -4.36 -17.56 14.10
N ILE A 6 -3.63 -18.37 14.87
CA ILE A 6 -2.16 -18.33 14.93
C ILE A 6 -1.56 -18.71 13.56
N LYS A 7 -2.08 -19.77 12.93
CA LYS A 7 -1.59 -20.23 11.62
C LYS A 7 -1.83 -19.19 10.53
N GLU A 8 -3.01 -18.60 10.47
CA GLU A 8 -3.35 -17.57 9.48
C GLU A 8 -2.42 -16.35 9.59
N ARG A 9 -2.17 -15.89 10.83
CA ARG A 9 -1.23 -14.79 11.12
C ARG A 9 0.20 -15.11 10.69
N MET A 10 0.66 -16.32 10.97
CA MET A 10 2.00 -16.75 10.53
C MET A 10 2.11 -16.75 9.00
N VAL A 11 1.08 -17.20 8.29
CA VAL A 11 1.06 -17.19 6.82
C VAL A 11 1.14 -15.77 6.28
N ALA A 12 0.32 -14.84 6.80
CA ALA A 12 0.35 -13.44 6.38
C ALA A 12 1.71 -12.77 6.62
N GLN A 13 2.34 -13.03 7.77
CA GLN A 13 3.70 -12.53 8.07
C GLN A 13 4.75 -13.11 7.13
N VAL A 14 4.68 -14.41 6.82
CA VAL A 14 5.60 -15.06 5.86
C VAL A 14 5.41 -14.46 4.46
N GLN A 15 4.18 -14.26 4.01
CA GLN A 15 3.88 -13.63 2.73
C GLN A 15 4.44 -12.21 2.67
N LYS A 16 4.16 -11.37 3.68
CA LYS A 16 4.70 -10.00 3.77
C LYS A 16 6.22 -9.99 3.67
N LYS A 17 6.90 -10.87 4.41
CA LYS A 17 8.36 -10.99 4.36
C LYS A 17 8.87 -11.37 2.97
N LEU A 18 8.24 -12.34 2.30
CA LEU A 18 8.63 -12.75 0.94
C LEU A 18 8.54 -11.61 -0.07
N ILE A 19 7.53 -10.74 0.07
CA ILE A 19 7.38 -9.55 -0.78
C ILE A 19 8.46 -8.53 -0.48
N PHE A 20 8.75 -8.29 0.79
CA PHE A 20 9.84 -7.37 1.17
C PHE A 20 11.17 -7.86 0.58
N ASP A 21 11.46 -9.15 0.71
CA ASP A 21 12.67 -9.77 0.15
C ASP A 21 12.74 -9.60 -1.38
N LYS A 22 11.65 -9.87 -2.12
CA LYS A 22 11.60 -9.67 -3.58
C LYS A 22 11.75 -8.21 -4.01
N LEU A 23 11.25 -7.27 -3.21
CA LEU A 23 11.39 -5.83 -3.47
C LEU A 23 12.79 -5.29 -3.11
N GLY A 24 13.60 -6.09 -2.42
CA GLY A 24 14.88 -5.67 -1.82
C GLY A 24 14.69 -4.68 -0.68
N TYR A 25 13.56 -4.76 0.02
CA TYR A 25 13.20 -3.88 1.12
C TYR A 25 13.53 -4.52 2.47
N TYR A 26 14.41 -3.86 3.23
CA TYR A 26 14.79 -4.28 4.58
C TYR A 26 14.39 -3.16 5.54
N PRO A 27 13.24 -3.26 6.23
CA PRO A 27 12.75 -2.20 7.09
C PRO A 27 13.73 -1.95 8.24
N SER A 28 14.00 -0.69 8.54
CA SER A 28 14.59 -0.30 9.82
C SER A 28 13.71 -0.73 10.99
N GLU A 29 14.25 -0.78 12.20
CA GLU A 29 13.50 -1.15 13.40
C GLU A 29 12.20 -0.32 13.59
N PRO A 30 12.18 1.01 13.43
CA PRO A 30 10.93 1.78 13.50
C PRO A 30 9.92 1.43 12.40
N GLN A 31 10.38 1.15 11.17
CA GLN A 31 9.51 0.74 10.07
C GLN A 31 8.94 -0.66 10.31
N ALA A 32 9.74 -1.58 10.82
CA ALA A 32 9.30 -2.93 11.18
C ALA A 32 8.19 -2.87 12.24
N ALA A 33 8.30 -1.99 13.23
CA ALA A 33 7.24 -1.77 14.23
C ALA A 33 5.92 -1.31 13.58
N ILE A 34 5.98 -0.48 12.53
CA ILE A 34 4.79 -0.05 11.77
C ILE A 34 4.19 -1.24 10.99
N HIS A 35 5.02 -2.01 10.28
CA HIS A 35 4.58 -3.16 9.47
C HIS A 35 3.98 -4.30 10.31
N ASN A 36 4.45 -4.45 11.55
CA ASN A 36 4.00 -5.47 12.49
C ASN A 36 2.83 -4.99 13.38
N SER A 37 2.46 -3.72 13.32
CA SER A 37 1.34 -3.19 14.09
C SER A 37 0.02 -3.81 13.64
N GLU A 38 -0.82 -4.25 14.57
CA GLU A 38 -2.20 -4.71 14.28
C GLU A 38 -3.21 -3.56 14.33
N ALA A 39 -2.78 -2.33 14.63
CA ALA A 39 -3.68 -1.18 14.69
C ALA A 39 -4.34 -0.94 13.33
N ARG A 40 -5.67 -0.72 13.34
CA ARG A 40 -6.46 -0.38 12.16
C ARG A 40 -6.05 0.97 11.56
N VAL A 41 -5.66 1.91 12.41
CA VAL A 41 -5.19 3.25 12.01
C VAL A 41 -3.77 3.42 12.50
N ARG A 42 -2.86 3.83 11.61
CA ARG A 42 -1.45 4.06 11.91
C ARG A 42 -1.06 5.45 11.45
N LEU A 43 -0.50 6.24 12.36
CA LEU A 43 0.12 7.52 12.05
C LEU A 43 1.62 7.31 11.93
N VAL A 44 2.15 7.49 10.71
CA VAL A 44 3.60 7.43 10.46
C VAL A 44 4.14 8.85 10.34
N ALA A 45 4.81 9.32 11.39
CA ALA A 45 5.43 10.64 11.44
C ALA A 45 6.96 10.53 11.40
N GLY A 46 7.63 11.54 10.82
CA GLY A 46 9.09 11.56 10.71
C GLY A 46 9.59 12.61 9.71
N GLY A 47 10.90 12.85 9.70
CA GLY A 47 11.54 13.87 8.86
C GLY A 47 11.37 13.65 7.35
N GLU A 48 11.66 14.69 6.57
CA GLU A 48 11.76 14.56 5.11
C GLU A 48 12.78 13.48 4.74
N ARG A 49 12.50 12.69 3.69
CA ARG A 49 13.36 11.57 3.25
C ARG A 49 13.58 10.45 4.28
N ALA A 50 12.83 10.40 5.38
CA ALA A 50 12.87 9.29 6.35
C ALA A 50 12.26 7.96 5.82
N GLY A 51 11.99 7.84 4.52
CA GLY A 51 11.46 6.62 3.91
C GLY A 51 9.96 6.36 4.14
N LYS A 52 9.21 7.30 4.71
CA LYS A 52 7.78 7.13 5.06
C LYS A 52 6.92 6.70 3.86
N SER A 53 7.00 7.44 2.75
CA SER A 53 6.25 7.16 1.52
C SER A 53 6.58 5.78 0.94
N TYR A 54 7.87 5.43 0.93
CA TYR A 54 8.32 4.14 0.42
C TYR A 54 7.86 2.98 1.33
N SER A 55 7.99 3.11 2.65
CA SER A 55 7.49 2.10 3.58
C SER A 55 5.98 1.91 3.46
N SER A 56 5.21 2.99 3.27
CA SER A 56 3.76 2.87 3.05
C SER A 56 3.44 2.15 1.74
N ALA A 57 4.12 2.47 0.64
CA ALA A 57 3.94 1.78 -0.64
C ALA A 57 4.25 0.27 -0.53
N VAL A 58 5.33 -0.09 0.17
CA VAL A 58 5.72 -1.49 0.37
C VAL A 58 4.73 -2.23 1.29
N GLU A 59 4.18 -1.58 2.31
CA GLU A 59 3.08 -2.16 3.11
C GLU A 59 1.88 -2.48 2.23
N TYR A 60 1.50 -1.60 1.31
CA TYR A 60 0.38 -1.85 0.39
C TYR A 60 0.66 -2.98 -0.59
N LEU A 61 1.87 -3.01 -1.18
CA LEU A 61 2.31 -4.12 -2.03
C LEU A 61 2.35 -5.46 -1.28
N SER A 62 2.47 -5.48 0.04
CA SER A 62 2.41 -6.73 0.80
C SER A 62 0.99 -7.25 1.03
N ARG A 63 -0.03 -6.46 0.68
CA ARG A 63 -1.44 -6.73 0.98
C ARG A 63 -2.33 -6.81 -0.26
N PHE A 64 -1.76 -6.71 -1.48
CA PHE A 64 -2.58 -6.57 -2.69
C PHE A 64 -3.45 -7.78 -3.01
N TRP A 65 -3.16 -8.96 -2.46
CA TRP A 65 -4.04 -10.15 -2.53
C TRP A 65 -5.21 -10.12 -1.55
N GLU A 66 -5.19 -9.25 -0.54
CA GLU A 66 -6.19 -9.19 0.54
C GLU A 66 -7.16 -8.02 0.37
N THR A 67 -6.73 -6.92 -0.25
CA THR A 67 -7.45 -5.63 -0.22
C THR A 67 -7.88 -5.21 -1.62
N PRO A 68 -9.11 -5.51 -2.08
CA PRO A 68 -9.51 -5.23 -3.46
C PRO A 68 -9.36 -3.76 -3.87
N LEU A 69 -9.57 -2.81 -2.96
CA LEU A 69 -9.45 -1.39 -3.25
C LEU A 69 -8.56 -0.64 -2.25
N LEU A 70 -7.49 -0.02 -2.77
CA LEU A 70 -6.62 0.88 -2.03
C LEU A 70 -6.80 2.33 -2.49
N TRP A 71 -6.87 3.26 -1.54
CA TRP A 71 -6.85 4.69 -1.83
C TRP A 71 -5.53 5.36 -1.47
N LEU A 72 -5.01 6.15 -2.42
CA LEU A 72 -3.95 7.11 -2.16
C LEU A 72 -4.56 8.51 -2.04
N VAL A 73 -4.74 8.97 -0.79
CA VAL A 73 -5.41 10.25 -0.51
C VAL A 73 -4.38 11.31 -0.12
N ALA A 74 -4.44 12.49 -0.73
CA ALA A 74 -3.72 13.66 -0.27
C ALA A 74 -4.52 14.96 -0.49
N ALA A 75 -3.97 16.10 -0.07
CA ALA A 75 -4.59 17.40 -0.26
C ALA A 75 -4.79 17.75 -1.75
N ASP A 76 -3.91 17.28 -2.61
CA ASP A 76 -4.04 17.32 -4.07
C ASP A 76 -3.42 16.04 -4.65
N TYR A 77 -3.84 15.64 -5.84
CA TYR A 77 -3.44 14.36 -6.45
C TYR A 77 -1.93 14.25 -6.66
N ASN A 78 -1.25 15.35 -6.97
CA ASN A 78 0.18 15.31 -7.27
C ASN A 78 1.03 14.93 -6.04
N ARG A 79 0.52 15.12 -4.82
CA ARG A 79 1.22 14.76 -3.58
C ARG A 79 1.36 13.25 -3.35
N VAL A 80 0.60 12.41 -4.05
CA VAL A 80 0.74 10.93 -3.98
C VAL A 80 1.55 10.34 -5.14
N THR A 81 2.17 11.18 -5.98
CA THR A 81 2.94 10.74 -7.15
C THR A 81 4.07 9.78 -6.76
N ALA A 82 4.76 10.05 -5.65
CA ALA A 82 5.86 9.20 -5.21
C ALA A 82 5.35 7.80 -4.84
N GLU A 83 4.33 7.72 -4.00
CA GLU A 83 3.69 6.47 -3.58
C GLU A 83 3.12 5.69 -4.77
N TYR A 84 2.41 6.38 -5.68
CA TYR A 84 1.88 5.79 -6.90
C TYR A 84 2.99 5.15 -7.75
N ASN A 85 4.09 5.87 -7.98
CA ASN A 85 5.22 5.36 -8.74
C ASN A 85 5.94 4.21 -8.03
N TYR A 86 6.09 4.26 -6.71
CA TYR A 86 6.68 3.16 -5.95
C TYR A 86 5.85 1.88 -6.03
N ILE A 87 4.52 1.99 -6.07
CA ILE A 87 3.63 0.84 -6.25
C ILE A 87 3.81 0.24 -7.65
N CYS A 88 3.80 1.05 -8.72
CA CYS A 88 4.08 0.60 -10.09
C CYS A 88 5.43 -0.13 -10.18
N GLN A 89 6.51 0.50 -9.69
CA GLN A 89 7.85 -0.10 -9.66
C GLN A 89 7.90 -1.38 -8.83
N GLY A 90 7.09 -1.46 -7.78
CA GLY A 90 6.94 -2.65 -6.96
C GLY A 90 6.33 -3.80 -7.74
N PHE A 91 5.25 -3.56 -8.50
CA PHE A 91 4.66 -4.59 -9.35
C PHE A 91 5.60 -5.04 -10.47
N ASP A 92 6.35 -4.11 -11.08
CA ASP A 92 7.41 -4.44 -12.04
C ASP A 92 8.43 -5.41 -11.43
N LYS A 93 8.95 -5.09 -10.23
CA LYS A 93 9.91 -5.95 -9.50
C LYS A 93 9.33 -7.30 -9.11
N LEU A 94 8.04 -7.34 -8.77
CA LEU A 94 7.35 -8.58 -8.41
C LEU A 94 6.99 -9.44 -9.63
N GLY A 95 7.11 -8.90 -10.84
CA GLY A 95 6.68 -9.57 -12.07
C GLY A 95 5.17 -9.69 -12.17
N VAL A 96 4.42 -8.79 -11.53
CA VAL A 96 2.96 -8.78 -11.51
C VAL A 96 2.48 -7.84 -12.62
N PRO A 97 1.76 -8.31 -13.63
CA PRO A 97 1.24 -7.46 -14.68
C PRO A 97 0.13 -6.54 -14.13
N TYR A 98 0.17 -5.26 -14.51
CA TYR A 98 -0.80 -4.26 -14.10
C TYR A 98 -1.06 -3.26 -15.23
N GLU A 99 -2.21 -2.59 -15.16
CA GLU A 99 -2.55 -1.45 -16.01
C GLU A 99 -2.57 -0.20 -15.14
N ALA A 100 -1.74 0.80 -15.50
CA ALA A 100 -1.69 2.07 -14.79
C ALA A 100 -1.94 3.24 -15.74
N THR A 101 -2.67 4.24 -15.25
CA THR A 101 -2.81 5.51 -15.94
C THR A 101 -1.49 6.27 -15.95
N LYS A 102 -1.19 6.98 -17.04
CA LYS A 102 0.00 7.84 -17.11
C LYS A 102 -0.07 9.05 -16.18
N GLN A 103 -1.29 9.55 -15.96
CA GLN A 103 -1.54 10.69 -15.07
C GLN A 103 -1.94 10.19 -13.68
N VAL A 104 -1.53 10.94 -12.65
CA VAL A 104 -1.84 10.67 -11.23
C VAL A 104 -3.07 11.48 -10.77
N ASP A 105 -3.60 12.37 -11.60
CA ASP A 105 -4.75 13.26 -11.32
C ASP A 105 -5.90 13.09 -12.33
N PRO A 106 -6.89 12.21 -12.07
CA PRO A 106 -6.81 11.08 -11.15
C PRO A 106 -6.02 9.93 -11.78
N GLY A 107 -5.22 9.25 -10.95
CA GLY A 107 -4.52 8.03 -11.28
C GLY A 107 -5.21 6.77 -10.78
N GLU A 108 -5.08 5.70 -11.57
CA GLU A 108 -5.55 4.36 -11.25
C GLU A 108 -4.51 3.29 -11.59
N ILE A 109 -4.42 2.25 -10.76
CA ILE A 109 -3.61 1.03 -11.04
C ILE A 109 -4.55 -0.16 -10.90
N ASN A 110 -4.62 -1.03 -11.89
CA ASN A 110 -5.46 -2.22 -11.90
C ASN A 110 -4.61 -3.47 -12.10
N ILE A 111 -4.87 -4.52 -11.31
CA ILE A 111 -4.25 -5.83 -11.47
C ILE A 111 -5.31 -6.86 -11.84
N SER A 112 -4.97 -7.79 -12.73
CA SER A 112 -5.82 -8.95 -13.01
C SER A 112 -6.09 -9.73 -11.72
N GLY A 113 -7.35 -9.81 -11.30
CA GLY A 113 -7.74 -10.42 -10.02
C GLY A 113 -8.45 -9.47 -9.05
N GLY A 114 -8.58 -8.19 -9.41
CA GLY A 114 -9.51 -7.26 -8.75
C GLY A 114 -8.87 -6.26 -7.78
N PHE A 115 -7.55 -6.31 -7.59
CA PHE A 115 -6.84 -5.26 -6.84
C PHE A 115 -6.76 -3.97 -7.66
N ARG A 116 -7.20 -2.86 -7.04
CA ARG A 116 -7.18 -1.54 -7.64
C ARG A 116 -6.63 -0.51 -6.67
N VAL A 117 -5.75 0.36 -7.17
CA VAL A 117 -5.30 1.57 -6.47
C VAL A 117 -5.93 2.78 -7.14
N VAL A 118 -6.56 3.65 -6.36
CA VAL A 118 -7.17 4.89 -6.85
C VAL A 118 -6.62 6.08 -6.07
N THR A 119 -6.15 7.08 -6.79
CA THR A 119 -5.79 8.36 -6.17
C THR A 119 -7.04 9.18 -5.86
N LYS A 120 -7.05 9.86 -4.73
CA LYS A 120 -8.15 10.74 -4.31
C LYS A 120 -7.60 12.06 -3.77
N SER A 121 -8.36 13.13 -3.97
CA SER A 121 -8.03 14.45 -3.45
C SER A 121 -8.99 14.87 -2.34
N ALA A 122 -8.44 15.28 -1.20
CA ALA A 122 -9.20 15.82 -0.07
C ALA A 122 -9.85 17.19 -0.38
N LYS A 123 -9.45 17.87 -1.46
CA LYS A 123 -10.16 19.07 -1.95
C LYS A 123 -11.56 18.78 -2.48
N ASP A 124 -11.86 17.51 -2.79
CA ASP A 124 -13.19 17.09 -3.22
C ASP A 124 -13.75 16.00 -2.29
N PRO A 125 -14.19 16.36 -1.07
CA PRO A 125 -14.66 15.39 -0.07
C PRO A 125 -15.85 14.54 -0.55
N ARG A 126 -16.64 15.05 -1.50
CA ARG A 126 -17.78 14.34 -2.07
C ARG A 126 -17.34 13.08 -2.83
N LYS A 127 -16.18 13.11 -3.48
CA LYS A 127 -15.61 11.95 -4.19
C LYS A 127 -15.00 10.88 -3.27
N LEU A 128 -14.77 11.21 -2.00
CA LEU A 128 -14.35 10.27 -0.96
C LEU A 128 -15.52 9.50 -0.33
N ALA A 129 -16.77 9.90 -0.59
CA ALA A 129 -17.94 9.28 0.04
C ALA A 129 -18.64 8.22 -0.84
N MET A 130 -18.18 8.00 -2.08
CA MET A 130 -18.92 7.19 -3.07
C MET A 130 -18.59 5.69 -3.04
N GLU A 131 -17.41 5.31 -2.57
CA GLU A 131 -16.93 3.92 -2.46
C GLU A 131 -16.01 3.86 -1.24
N ALA A 132 -15.91 2.76 -0.51
CA ALA A 132 -15.03 2.66 0.66
C ALA A 132 -13.79 1.83 0.32
N PRO A 133 -12.56 2.24 0.71
CA PRO A 133 -11.39 1.41 0.53
C PRO A 133 -11.37 0.22 1.50
N ASP A 134 -10.70 -0.86 1.08
CA ASP A 134 -10.54 -2.10 1.84
C ASP A 134 -9.27 -2.03 2.71
N GLY A 135 -9.22 -1.11 3.68
CA GLY A 135 -8.06 -1.01 4.57
C GLY A 135 -7.86 0.34 5.23
#